data_AF-A0A7C4U0U0-F1
#
_entry.id   AF-A0A7C4U0U0-F1
#
_cell.length_a   1.000
_cell.length_b   1.000
_cell.length_c   1.000
_cell.angle_alpha   90.00
_cell.angle_beta   90.00
_cell.angle_gamma   90.00
#
_symmetry.space_group_name_H-M   'P 1'
#
loop_
_entity.id
_entity.type
_entity.pdbx_description
1 polymer ?
#
loop_
_entity_poly.entity_id
_entity_poly.type
_entity_poly.pdbx_seq_one_letter_code
_entity_poly.pdbx_strand_id
1 'polypeptide(L)'
;MILTKDRLKLGLILGLFGPLLGLVIVYFIKFPSYKFLEFLDYFIHDNKLITSIGSLSLLANVLLFTLYVNTHRDETAKGIFVVTLAYGIAILVLKILN
;
A
#
# COMPACT_ATOMS: atom_id res chain seq x y z
N MET A 1 20.61 -8.69 9.50
CA MET A 1 19.82 -8.76 8.25
C MET A 1 18.36 -9.04 8.64
N ILE A 2 17.52 -8.00 8.76
CA ILE A 2 16.14 -8.15 9.26
C ILE A 2 15.22 -8.78 8.18
N LEU A 3 15.51 -8.50 6.91
CA LEU A 3 14.75 -8.94 5.72
C LEU A 3 14.83 -10.44 5.42
N THR A 4 15.59 -11.22 6.18
CA THR A 4 15.75 -12.67 5.96
C THR A 4 14.88 -13.52 6.87
N LYS A 5 14.23 -12.92 7.87
CA LYS A 5 13.39 -13.66 8.82
C LYS A 5 12.04 -13.98 8.18
N ASP A 6 11.67 -15.25 8.19
CA ASP A 6 10.33 -15.68 7.82
C ASP A 6 9.41 -15.57 9.04
N ARG A 7 8.68 -14.45 9.13
CA ARG A 7 7.76 -14.18 10.24
C ARG A 7 6.59 -13.38 9.73
N LEU A 8 5.39 -13.83 10.06
CA LEU A 8 4.14 -13.13 9.73
C LEU A 8 4.16 -11.65 10.13
N LYS A 9 4.66 -11.32 11.34
CA LYS A 9 4.80 -9.93 11.80
C LYS A 9 5.64 -9.05 10.87
N LEU A 10 6.72 -9.59 10.30
CA LEU A 10 7.55 -8.86 9.35
C LEU A 10 6.77 -8.63 8.05
N GLY A 11 6.06 -9.65 7.58
CA GLY A 11 5.16 -9.52 6.42
C GLY A 11 4.09 -8.44 6.61
N LEU A 12 3.46 -8.38 7.77
CA LEU A 12 2.46 -7.35 8.10
C LEU A 12 3.06 -5.93 8.01
N ILE A 13 4.26 -5.73 8.56
CA ILE A 13 4.93 -4.42 8.51
C ILE A 13 5.31 -4.07 7.06
N LEU A 14 5.86 -5.02 6.31
CA LEU A 14 6.23 -4.80 4.92
C LEU A 14 5.02 -4.55 4.01
N GLY A 15 3.88 -5.19 4.27
CA GLY A 15 2.65 -4.98 3.50
C GLY A 15 2.09 -3.55 3.63
N LEU A 16 2.44 -2.81 4.69
CA LEU A 16 2.07 -1.40 4.82
C LEU A 16 2.93 -0.47 3.95
N PHE A 17 4.05 -0.97 3.43
CA PHE A 17 4.98 -0.17 2.63
C PHE A 17 4.37 0.25 1.30
N GLY A 18 3.58 -0.62 0.64
CA GLY A 18 2.88 -0.28 -0.60
C GLY A 18 1.97 0.96 -0.49
N PRO A 19 0.98 0.98 0.43
CA PRO A 19 0.15 2.15 0.72
C PRO A 19 0.92 3.43 1.00
N LEU A 20 1.96 3.32 1.84
CA LEU A 20 2.83 4.45 2.16
C LEU A 20 3.54 4.98 0.91
N LEU A 21 4.12 4.10 0.10
CA LEU A 21 4.74 4.49 -1.16
C LEU A 21 3.74 5.13 -2.12
N GLY A 22 2.54 4.56 -2.28
CA GLY A 22 1.51 5.11 -3.16
C GLY A 22 1.11 6.53 -2.75
N LEU A 23 0.89 6.76 -1.45
CA LEU A 23 0.57 8.09 -0.91
C LEU A 23 1.72 9.08 -1.12
N VAL A 24 2.94 8.68 -0.75
CA VAL A 24 4.14 9.53 -0.86
C VAL A 24 4.41 9.91 -2.31
N ILE A 25 4.43 8.94 -3.22
CA ILE A 25 4.70 9.19 -4.65
C ILE A 25 3.67 10.15 -5.23
N VAL A 26 2.37 9.95 -4.96
CA VAL A 26 1.32 10.80 -5.50
C VAL A 26 1.35 12.20 -4.88
N TYR A 27 1.59 12.32 -3.58
CA TYR A 27 1.73 13.61 -2.90
C TYR A 27 2.84 14.46 -3.52
N PHE A 28 4.06 13.90 -3.64
CA PHE A 28 5.20 14.66 -4.17
C PHE A 28 5.08 15.00 -5.66
N ILE A 29 4.42 14.15 -6.46
CA ILE A 29 4.28 14.40 -7.91
C ILE A 29 3.12 15.35 -8.22
N LYS A 30 1.95 15.17 -7.58
CA LYS A 30 0.73 15.90 -7.94
C LYS A 30 0.40 17.07 -7.02
N PHE A 31 0.91 17.08 -5.78
CA PHE A 31 0.55 18.06 -4.75
C PHE A 31 1.77 18.74 -4.11
N PRO A 32 2.78 19.21 -4.88
CA PRO A 32 4.01 19.77 -4.30
C PRO A 32 3.79 21.06 -3.48
N SER A 33 2.68 21.77 -3.71
CA SER A 33 2.36 23.05 -3.07
C SER A 33 1.31 22.95 -1.95
N TYR A 34 0.71 21.78 -1.75
CA TYR A 34 -0.34 21.59 -0.74
C TYR A 34 0.25 21.04 0.56
N LYS A 35 -0.40 21.35 1.68
CA LYS A 35 -0.04 20.70 2.95
C LYS A 35 -0.53 19.24 2.94
N PHE A 36 0.18 18.36 3.65
CA PHE A 36 -0.19 16.95 3.73
C PHE A 36 -1.62 16.70 4.21
N LEU A 37 -2.11 17.50 5.17
CA LEU A 37 -3.50 17.43 5.65
C LEU A 37 -4.53 17.79 4.57
N GLU A 38 -4.25 18.81 3.76
CA GLU A 38 -5.11 19.23 2.64
C GLU A 38 -5.13 18.16 1.54
N PHE A 39 -3.97 17.57 1.26
CA PHE A 39 -3.88 16.42 0.35
C PHE A 39 -4.71 15.23 0.85
N LEU A 40 -4.68 14.92 2.15
CA LEU A 40 -5.42 13.78 2.70
C LEU A 40 -6.93 13.99 2.59
N ASP A 41 -7.40 15.23 2.81
CA ASP A 41 -8.80 15.59 2.60
C ASP A 41 -9.20 15.47 1.12
N TYR A 42 -8.36 15.98 0.22
CA TYR A 42 -8.59 15.86 -1.23
C TYR A 42 -8.56 14.41 -1.71
N PHE A 43 -7.68 13.59 -1.14
CA PHE A 43 -7.55 12.17 -1.43
C PHE A 43 -8.85 11.41 -1.12
N ILE A 44 -9.48 11.69 0.02
CA ILE A 44 -10.71 10.98 0.44
C ILE A 44 -11.90 11.39 -0.43
N HIS A 45 -11.93 12.62 -0.95
CA HIS A 45 -13.03 13.13 -1.75
C HIS A 45 -12.88 12.91 -3.27
N ASP A 46 -11.70 12.57 -3.77
CA ASP A 46 -11.44 12.38 -5.20
C ASP A 46 -11.24 10.89 -5.58
N ASN A 47 -12.25 10.32 -6.24
CA ASN A 47 -12.25 8.92 -6.69
C ASN A 47 -11.10 8.57 -7.66
N LYS A 48 -10.58 9.53 -8.43
CA LYS A 48 -9.42 9.30 -9.31
C LYS A 48 -8.15 9.18 -8.49
N LEU A 49 -7.98 9.97 -7.43
CA LEU A 49 -6.86 9.84 -6.51
C LEU A 49 -6.91 8.54 -5.71
N ILE A 50 -8.09 8.16 -5.19
CA ILE A 50 -8.30 6.87 -4.52
C ILE A 50 -7.83 5.73 -5.43
N THR A 51 -8.29 5.72 -6.68
CA THR A 51 -7.92 4.69 -7.66
C THR A 51 -6.43 4.74 -8.01
N SER A 52 -5.85 5.92 -8.18
CA SER A 52 -4.43 6.09 -8.56
C SER A 52 -3.46 5.70 -7.44
N ILE A 53 -3.76 6.08 -6.19
CA ILE A 53 -2.94 5.71 -5.03
C ILE A 53 -3.13 4.23 -4.74
N GLY A 54 -4.36 3.72 -4.80
CA GLY A 54 -4.62 2.30 -4.60
C GLY A 54 -3.94 1.39 -5.60
N SER A 55 -3.95 1.74 -6.89
CA SER A 55 -3.26 0.96 -7.91
C SER A 55 -1.74 0.92 -7.69
N LEU A 56 -1.12 2.07 -7.37
CA LEU A 56 0.30 2.13 -7.03
C LEU A 56 0.62 1.31 -5.77
N SER A 57 -0.25 1.36 -4.77
CA SER A 57 -0.08 0.64 -3.50
C SER A 57 -0.13 -0.88 -3.71
N LEU A 58 -1.11 -1.35 -4.49
CA LEU A 58 -1.26 -2.75 -4.87
C LEU A 58 -0.06 -3.22 -5.70
N LEU A 59 0.37 -2.42 -6.68
CA LEU A 59 1.53 -2.75 -7.53
C LEU A 59 2.82 -2.88 -6.71
N ALA A 60 3.09 -1.92 -5.82
CA ALA A 60 4.27 -1.96 -4.95
C ALA A 60 4.27 -3.21 -4.05
N ASN A 61 3.11 -3.59 -3.50
CA ASN A 61 3.01 -4.77 -2.65
C ASN A 61 3.05 -6.10 -3.41
N VAL A 62 2.57 -6.15 -4.65
CA VAL A 62 2.74 -7.34 -5.51
C VAL A 62 4.22 -7.61 -5.78
N LEU A 63 5.03 -6.56 -5.98
CA LEU A 63 6.49 -6.72 -6.14
C LEU A 63 7.13 -7.30 -4.88
N LEU A 64 6.79 -6.76 -3.70
CA LEU A 64 7.27 -7.29 -2.42
C LEU A 64 6.81 -8.74 -2.20
N PHE A 65 5.52 -9.01 -2.39
CA PHE A 65 4.95 -10.34 -2.25
C PHE A 65 5.67 -11.36 -3.15
N THR A 66 5.86 -11.04 -4.42
CA THR A 66 6.56 -11.91 -5.39
C THR A 66 8.00 -12.20 -4.97
N LEU A 67 8.72 -11.19 -4.46
CA LEU A 67 10.09 -11.37 -3.95
C LEU A 67 10.11 -12.36 -2.77
N TYR A 68 9.20 -12.21 -1.81
CA TYR A 68 9.16 -13.07 -0.61
C TYR A 68 8.68 -14.49 -0.90
N VAL A 69 7.72 -14.67 -1.81
CA VAL A 69 7.30 -16.01 -2.29
C VAL A 69 8.45 -16.72 -3.02
N ASN A 70 9.14 -16.03 -3.94
CA ASN A 70 10.26 -16.62 -4.69
C ASN A 70 11.47 -16.96 -3.83
N THR A 71 11.57 -16.35 -2.63
CA THR A 71 12.64 -16.66 -1.66
C THR A 71 12.22 -17.69 -0.60
N HIS A 72 11.10 -18.38 -0.81
CA HIS A 72 10.54 -19.39 0.10
C HIS A 72 10.31 -18.87 1.53
N ARG A 73 9.88 -17.61 1.65
CA ARG A 73 9.54 -16.96 2.92
C ARG A 73 8.03 -16.80 3.03
N ASP A 74 7.35 -17.94 3.15
CA ASP A 74 5.90 -18.03 3.00
C ASP A 74 5.14 -17.32 4.12
N GLU A 75 5.63 -17.31 5.37
CA GLU A 75 4.97 -16.60 6.47
C GLU A 75 5.03 -15.09 6.28
N THR A 76 6.16 -14.59 5.84
CA THR A 76 6.30 -13.17 5.47
C THR A 76 5.41 -12.81 4.28
N ALA A 77 5.40 -13.66 3.23
CA ALA A 77 4.54 -13.45 2.06
C ALA A 77 3.05 -13.42 2.43
N LYS A 78 2.60 -14.33 3.31
CA LYS A 78 1.23 -14.32 3.86
C LYS A 78 0.91 -13.01 4.56
N GLY A 79 1.82 -12.50 5.39
CA GLY A 79 1.64 -11.22 6.07
C GLY A 79 1.46 -10.05 5.09
N ILE A 80 2.29 -9.98 4.04
CA ILE A 80 2.17 -8.95 2.98
C ILE A 80 0.81 -9.07 2.27
N PHE A 81 0.41 -10.30 1.94
CA PHE A 81 -0.84 -10.58 1.26
C PHE A 81 -2.07 -10.20 2.10
N VAL A 82 -2.08 -10.53 3.40
CA VAL A 82 -3.19 -10.18 4.31
C VAL A 82 -3.38 -8.67 4.39
N VAL A 83 -2.29 -7.91 4.54
CA VAL A 83 -2.36 -6.44 4.55
C VAL A 83 -2.83 -5.91 3.20
N THR A 84 -2.34 -6.49 2.11
CA THR A 84 -2.75 -6.16 0.74
C THR A 84 -4.24 -6.31 0.52
N LEU A 85 -4.80 -7.42 0.99
CA LEU A 85 -6.24 -7.65 0.92
C LEU A 85 -7.00 -6.64 1.80
N ALA A 86 -6.54 -6.39 3.02
CA ALA A 86 -7.19 -5.49 3.96
C ALA A 86 -7.31 -4.05 3.43
N TYR A 87 -6.21 -3.42 3.00
CA TYR A 87 -6.31 -2.07 2.43
C TYR A 87 -6.92 -2.08 1.04
N GLY A 88 -6.76 -3.15 0.25
CA GLY A 88 -7.42 -3.28 -1.06
C GLY A 88 -8.94 -3.19 -0.92
N ILE A 89 -9.51 -3.90 0.06
CA ILE A 89 -10.92 -3.79 0.42
C ILE A 89 -11.25 -2.37 0.91
N ALA A 90 -10.43 -1.79 1.78
CA ALA A 90 -10.66 -0.42 2.28
C ALA A 90 -10.73 0.61 1.14
N ILE A 91 -9.84 0.52 0.15
CA ILE A 91 -9.81 1.41 -1.02
C ILE A 91 -11.04 1.22 -1.90
N LEU A 92 -11.49 -0.02 -2.10
CA LEU A 92 -12.72 -0.29 -2.84
C LEU A 92 -13.95 0.27 -2.11
N VAL A 93 -14.02 0.10 -0.79
CA VAL A 93 -15.10 0.66 0.04
C VAL A 93 -15.10 2.18 -0.04
N LEU A 94 -13.95 2.83 0.15
CA LEU A 94 -13.82 4.29 0.03
C LEU A 94 -14.28 4.80 -1.34
N LYS A 95 -13.89 4.11 -2.42
CA LYS A 95 -14.30 4.47 -3.78
C LYS A 95 -15.81 4.33 -4.02
N ILE A 96 -16.47 3.37 -3.38
CA ILE A 96 -17.90 3.12 -3.56
C ILE A 96 -18.74 4.10 -2.73
N LEU A 97 -18.24 4.50 -1.56
CA LEU A 97 -18.95 5.41 -0.64
C LEU A 97 -18.78 6.90 -0.99
N ASN A 98 -17.84 7.23 -1.89
CA ASN A 98 -17.53 8.58 -2.34
C ASN A 98 -18.12 8.88 -3.73
#